data_AF-A0A940ZWT4-F1
#
_entry.id   AF-A0A940ZWT4-F1
#
_cell.length_a   1.000
_cell.length_b   1.000
_cell.length_c   1.000
_cell.angle_alpha   90.00
_cell.angle_beta   90.00
_cell.angle_gamma   90.00
#
_symmetry.space_group_name_H-M   'P 1'
#
loop_
_entity.id
_entity.type
_entity.pdbx_description
1 polymer ?
#
loop_
_entity_poly.entity_id
_entity_poly.type
_entity_poly.pdbx_seq_one_letter_code
_entity_poly.pdbx_strand_id
1 'polypeptide(L)'
;MNKRPRAILADSSLILVGMIWGLNFTLIKFAIGIIPPMEFIGLRFFIAALILMIIFQKHLRATQRAELLAGSIIGIFLFLGFLTQTIGLQYTTPGKSGFITSLYIVIVPFMASLLKQKFVGWVPITGAILA
;
A
#
# COMPACT_ATOMS: atom_id res chain seq x y z
N MET A 1 -19.36 -29.03 0.22
CA MET A 1 -19.39 -27.61 -0.21
C MET A 1 -18.20 -27.35 -1.13
N ASN A 2 -18.44 -27.18 -2.44
CA ASN A 2 -17.38 -26.96 -3.43
C ASN A 2 -16.61 -25.66 -3.13
N LYS A 3 -15.38 -25.77 -2.63
CA LYS A 3 -14.48 -24.63 -2.32
C LYS A 3 -13.88 -23.98 -3.57
N ARG A 4 -13.96 -24.65 -4.74
CA ARG A 4 -13.38 -24.22 -6.02
C ARG A 4 -13.88 -22.85 -6.56
N PRO A 5 -15.19 -22.54 -6.62
CA PRO A 5 -15.64 -21.24 -7.15
C PRO A 5 -15.23 -20.05 -6.27
N ARG A 6 -15.11 -20.23 -4.94
CA ARG A 6 -14.61 -19.19 -4.04
C ARG A 6 -13.10 -18.95 -4.21
N ALA A 7 -12.33 -20.00 -4.48
CA ALA A 7 -10.90 -19.88 -4.78
C ALA A 7 -10.67 -19.11 -6.09
N ILE A 8 -11.38 -19.47 -7.17
CA ILE A 8 -11.27 -18.78 -8.46
C ILE A 8 -11.64 -17.28 -8.34
N LEU A 9 -12.68 -16.96 -7.56
CA LEU A 9 -13.08 -15.57 -7.32
C LEU A 9 -12.01 -14.79 -6.54
N ALA A 10 -11.39 -15.41 -5.55
CA ALA A 10 -10.30 -14.81 -4.78
C ALA A 10 -9.07 -14.56 -5.66
N ASP A 11 -8.65 -15.56 -6.44
CA ASP A 11 -7.51 -15.46 -7.35
C ASP A 11 -7.73 -14.38 -8.43
N SER A 12 -8.94 -14.34 -9.00
CA SER A 12 -9.33 -13.31 -9.98
C SER A 12 -9.31 -11.91 -9.35
N SER A 13 -9.77 -11.79 -8.10
CA SER A 13 -9.75 -10.52 -7.38
C SER A 13 -8.32 -10.04 -7.10
N LEU A 14 -7.40 -10.96 -6.78
CA LEU A 14 -5.99 -10.63 -6.59
C LEU A 14 -5.33 -10.13 -7.88
N ILE A 15 -5.64 -10.76 -9.02
CA ILE A 15 -5.15 -10.32 -10.34
C ILE A 15 -5.67 -8.91 -10.65
N LEU A 16 -6.96 -8.66 -10.44
CA LEU A 16 -7.56 -7.35 -10.67
C LEU A 16 -6.93 -6.26 -9.79
N VAL A 17 -6.73 -6.54 -8.51
CA VAL A 17 -6.07 -5.61 -7.59
C VAL A 17 -4.64 -5.32 -8.07
N GLY A 18 -3.89 -6.35 -8.50
CA GLY A 18 -2.55 -6.18 -9.06
C GLY A 18 -2.53 -5.31 -10.32
N MET A 19 -3.48 -5.51 -11.23
CA MET A 19 -3.63 -4.69 -12.44
C MET A 19 -3.95 -3.22 -12.11
N ILE A 20 -4.94 -2.99 -11.23
CA ILE A 20 -5.33 -1.63 -10.81
C ILE A 20 -4.15 -0.91 -10.15
N TRP A 21 -3.40 -1.63 -9.31
CA TRP A 21 -2.23 -1.08 -8.63
C TRP A 21 -1.09 -0.78 -9.61
N GLY A 22 -0.82 -1.67 -10.57
CA GLY A 22 0.18 -1.44 -11.62
C GLY A 22 -0.15 -0.23 -12.50
N LEU A 23 -1.41 -0.10 -12.94
CA LEU A 23 -1.88 1.05 -13.72
C LEU A 23 -1.79 2.37 -12.95
N ASN A 24 -1.86 2.33 -11.61
CA ASN A 24 -1.77 3.52 -10.77
C ASN A 24 -0.44 4.26 -10.98
N PHE A 25 0.69 3.57 -11.15
CA PHE A 25 1.97 4.24 -11.39
C PHE A 25 1.99 5.05 -12.68
N THR A 26 1.38 4.53 -13.75
CA THR A 26 1.27 5.24 -15.03
C THR A 26 0.38 6.48 -14.88
N LEU A 27 -0.75 6.34 -14.19
CA LEU A 27 -1.67 7.46 -13.97
C LEU A 27 -1.07 8.56 -13.08
N ILE A 28 -0.34 8.19 -12.02
CA ILE A 28 0.35 9.14 -11.16
C ILE A 28 1.46 9.84 -11.96
N LYS A 29 2.24 9.11 -12.77
CA LYS A 29 3.29 9.71 -13.60
C LYS A 29 2.72 10.78 -14.54
N PHE A 30 1.55 10.53 -15.11
CA PHE A 30 0.83 11.52 -15.91
C PHE A 30 0.38 12.72 -15.06
N ALA A 31 -0.25 12.47 -13.91
CA ALA A 31 -0.76 13.53 -13.02
C ALA A 31 0.34 14.45 -12.48
N ILE A 32 1.48 13.89 -12.06
CA ILE A 32 2.63 14.68 -11.55
C ILE A 32 3.40 15.42 -12.65
N GLY A 33 3.05 15.19 -13.92
CA GLY A 33 3.49 16.03 -15.04
C GLY A 33 2.66 17.30 -15.22
N ILE A 34 1.49 17.37 -14.57
CA ILE A 34 0.56 18.51 -14.63
C ILE A 34 0.61 19.31 -13.33
N ILE A 35 0.67 18.63 -12.18
CA ILE A 35 0.70 19.25 -10.86
C ILE A 35 1.88 18.75 -10.01
N PRO A 36 2.42 19.55 -9.09
CA PRO A 36 3.51 19.12 -8.21
C PRO A 36 3.15 17.88 -7.36
N PRO A 37 4.11 16.99 -7.05
CA PRO A 37 3.86 15.77 -6.25
C PRO A 37 3.24 16.02 -4.89
N MET A 38 3.70 17.09 -4.22
CA MET A 38 3.23 17.44 -2.89
C MET A 38 1.75 17.81 -2.91
N GLU A 39 1.33 18.57 -3.93
CA GLU A 39 -0.07 18.94 -4.15
C GLU A 39 -0.93 17.74 -4.53
N PHE A 40 -0.44 16.88 -5.44
CA PHE A 40 -1.14 15.66 -5.83
C PHE A 40 -1.40 14.74 -4.62
N ILE A 41 -0.39 14.51 -3.80
CA ILE A 41 -0.51 13.67 -2.60
C ILE A 41 -1.40 14.34 -1.56
N GLY A 42 -1.19 15.63 -1.30
CA GLY A 42 -2.01 16.40 -0.36
C GLY A 42 -3.50 16.29 -0.70
N LEU A 43 -3.85 16.52 -1.96
CA LEU A 43 -5.22 16.40 -2.45
C LEU A 43 -5.74 14.96 -2.35
N ARG A 44 -4.93 13.98 -2.77
CA ARG A 44 -5.30 12.55 -2.71
C ARG A 44 -5.63 12.10 -1.29
N PHE A 45 -4.77 12.40 -0.32
CA PHE A 45 -4.99 12.03 1.07
C PHE A 45 -6.10 12.84 1.72
N PHE A 46 -6.26 14.12 1.35
CA PHE A 46 -7.36 14.94 1.84
C PHE A 46 -8.73 14.41 1.39
N ILE A 47 -8.89 14.12 0.10
CA ILE A 47 -10.12 13.53 -0.45
C ILE A 47 -10.37 12.16 0.19
N ALA A 48 -9.36 11.32 0.29
CA ALA A 48 -9.48 10.01 0.94
C ALA A 48 -9.93 10.14 2.41
N ALA A 49 -9.34 11.08 3.16
CA ALA A 49 -9.71 11.32 4.55
C ALA A 49 -11.17 11.79 4.68
N LEU A 50 -11.63 12.70 3.82
CA LEU A 50 -13.03 13.16 3.82
C LEU A 50 -14.00 12.02 3.52
N ILE A 51 -13.72 11.22 2.49
CA ILE A 51 -14.57 10.08 2.11
C ILE A 51 -14.65 9.07 3.27
N LEU A 52 -13.50 8.70 3.84
CA LEU A 52 -13.45 7.75 4.96
C LEU A 52 -14.14 8.31 6.21
N MET A 53 -14.02 9.62 6.47
CA MET A 53 -14.69 10.27 7.59
C MET A 53 -16.22 10.19 7.45
N ILE A 54 -16.76 10.40 6.25
CA ILE A 54 -18.20 10.31 5.98
C ILE A 54 -18.71 8.86 6.13
N ILE A 55 -17.99 7.89 5.55
CA ILE A 55 -18.40 6.48 5.57
C ILE A 55 -18.30 5.90 6.99
N PHE A 56 -17.23 6.20 7.73
CA PHE A 56 -16.92 5.59 9.02
C PHE A 56 -17.17 6.51 10.22
N GLN A 57 -17.96 7.58 10.06
CA GLN A 57 -18.30 8.55 11.12
C GLN A 57 -18.75 7.90 12.44
N LYS A 58 -19.49 6.79 12.39
CA LYS A 58 -19.99 6.08 13.58
C LYS A 58 -18.86 5.37 14.33
N HIS A 59 -17.90 4.82 13.62
CA HIS A 59 -16.74 4.14 14.20
C HIS A 59 -15.73 5.14 14.76
N LEU A 60 -15.56 6.28 14.09
CA LEU A 60 -14.68 7.37 14.54
C LEU A 60 -15.08 7.95 15.92
N ARG A 61 -16.39 7.97 16.21
CA ARG A 61 -16.90 8.44 17.52
C ARG A 61 -16.62 7.47 18.66
N ALA A 62 -16.40 6.19 18.36
CA ALA A 62 -16.08 5.16 19.34
C ALA A 62 -14.57 4.93 19.49
N THR A 63 -13.74 5.65 18.71
CA THR A 63 -12.28 5.47 18.69
C THR A 63 -11.64 6.00 19.97
N GLN A 64 -10.73 5.20 20.53
CA GLN A 64 -9.98 5.60 21.73
C GLN A 64 -8.74 6.44 21.38
N ARG A 65 -8.24 7.22 22.35
CA ARG A 65 -7.02 8.04 22.15
C ARG A 65 -5.81 7.19 21.75
N ALA A 66 -5.68 5.98 22.29
CA ALA A 66 -4.61 5.05 21.94
C ALA A 66 -4.67 4.61 20.46
N GLU A 67 -5.88 4.35 19.96
CA GLU A 67 -6.11 3.98 18.55
C GLU A 67 -5.82 5.16 17.61
N LEU A 68 -6.20 6.38 18.00
CA LEU A 68 -5.85 7.59 17.24
C LEU A 68 -4.34 7.81 17.18
N LEU A 69 -3.62 7.58 18.28
CA LEU A 69 -2.16 7.73 18.30
C LEU A 69 -1.49 6.66 17.42
N ALA A 70 -1.89 5.40 17.57
CA ALA A 70 -1.37 4.31 16.75
C ALA A 70 -1.67 4.53 15.25
N GLY A 71 -2.90 4.93 14.93
CA GLY A 71 -3.32 5.27 13.57
C GLY A 71 -2.55 6.46 12.99
N SER A 72 -2.26 7.48 13.81
CA SER A 72 -1.47 8.64 13.39
C SER A 72 -0.03 8.26 13.07
N ILE A 73 0.60 7.41 13.89
CA ILE A 73 1.96 6.91 13.64
C ILE A 73 2.00 6.15 12.29
N ILE A 74 1.08 5.20 12.10
CA ILE A 74 0.99 4.43 10.85
C ILE A 74 0.72 5.36 9.66
N GLY A 75 -0.17 6.35 9.83
CA GLY A 75 -0.51 7.33 8.82
C GLY A 75 0.68 8.20 8.39
N ILE A 76 1.53 8.62 9.33
CA ILE A 76 2.74 9.39 9.04
C ILE A 76 3.71 8.54 8.20
N PHE A 77 3.99 7.30 8.60
CA PHE A 77 4.87 6.42 7.82
C PHE A 77 4.30 6.13 6.42
N LEU A 78 2.98 5.93 6.33
CA LEU A 78 2.30 5.74 5.06
C LEU A 78 2.44 6.98 4.16
N PHE A 79 2.20 8.18 4.70
CA PHE A 79 2.35 9.43 3.98
C PHE A 79 3.79 9.63 3.49
N LEU A 80 4.78 9.42 4.35
CA LEU A 80 6.19 9.53 3.97
C LEU A 80 6.57 8.52 2.88
N GLY A 81 6.07 7.28 2.97
CA GLY A 81 6.25 6.27 1.93
C GLY A 81 5.66 6.69 0.59
N PHE A 82 4.41 7.16 0.57
CA PHE A 82 3.78 7.66 -0.65
C PHE A 82 4.47 8.92 -1.20
N LEU A 83 4.92 9.82 -0.33
CA LEU A 83 5.62 11.05 -0.71
C LEU A 83 6.94 10.75 -1.40
N THR A 84 7.79 9.97 -0.75
CA THR A 84 9.07 9.54 -1.31
C THR A 84 8.89 8.74 -2.59
N GLN A 85 7.91 7.83 -2.64
CA GLN A 85 7.58 7.07 -3.85
C GLN A 85 7.15 7.98 -5.01
N THR A 86 6.28 8.96 -4.75
CA THR A 86 5.74 9.85 -5.80
C THR A 86 6.79 10.83 -6.29
N ILE A 87 7.63 11.36 -5.40
CA ILE A 87 8.80 12.17 -5.78
C ILE A 87 9.76 11.30 -6.61
N GLY A 88 10.08 10.10 -6.17
CA GLY A 88 10.93 9.16 -6.91
C GLY A 88 10.38 8.86 -8.32
N LEU A 89 9.05 8.71 -8.43
CA LEU A 89 8.36 8.49 -9.70
C LEU A 89 8.53 9.66 -10.68
N GLN A 90 8.82 10.89 -10.24
CA GLN A 90 9.16 11.99 -11.17
C GLN A 90 10.46 11.70 -11.93
N TYR A 91 11.44 11.11 -11.24
CA TYR A 91 12.78 10.87 -11.79
C TYR A 91 12.94 9.51 -12.47
N THR A 92 11.97 8.60 -12.30
CA THR A 92 12.05 7.25 -12.89
C THR A 92 10.82 6.92 -13.74
N THR A 93 10.78 5.71 -14.28
CA THR A 93 9.65 5.21 -15.07
C THR A 93 8.64 4.47 -14.18
N PRO A 94 7.35 4.43 -14.54
CA PRO A 94 6.34 3.65 -13.80
C PRO A 94 6.76 2.20 -13.54
N GLY A 95 7.37 1.55 -14.53
CA GLY A 95 7.89 0.18 -14.39
C GLY A 95 8.99 0.03 -13.35
N LYS A 96 9.96 0.96 -13.32
CA LYS A 96 11.04 0.97 -12.32
C LYS A 96 10.51 1.27 -10.91
N SER A 97 9.62 2.26 -10.77
CA SER A 97 8.97 2.55 -9.48
C SER A 97 8.16 1.38 -8.95
N GLY A 98 7.37 0.74 -9.81
CA GLY A 98 6.59 -0.44 -9.45
C GLY A 98 7.48 -1.59 -9.00
N PHE A 99 8.56 -1.88 -9.75
CA PHE A 99 9.54 -2.91 -9.39
C PHE A 99 10.20 -2.64 -8.03
N ILE A 100 10.73 -1.43 -7.81
CA ILE A 100 11.36 -1.06 -6.53
C ILE A 100 10.37 -1.19 -5.37
N THR A 101 9.11 -0.83 -5.61
CA THR A 101 8.08 -0.96 -4.58
C THR A 101 7.84 -2.45 -4.28
N SER A 102 7.69 -3.30 -5.29
CA SER A 102 7.46 -4.75 -5.09
C SER A 102 8.57 -5.47 -4.32
N LEU A 103 9.81 -4.94 -4.30
CA LEU A 103 10.90 -5.48 -3.49
C LEU A 103 10.60 -5.48 -1.98
N TYR A 104 9.62 -4.70 -1.49
CA TYR A 104 9.22 -4.77 -0.09
C TYR A 104 8.74 -6.18 0.29
N ILE A 105 8.20 -6.96 -0.65
CA ILE A 105 7.72 -8.33 -0.41
C ILE A 105 8.86 -9.22 0.11
N VAL A 106 10.09 -8.95 -0.31
CA VAL A 106 11.29 -9.62 0.19
C VAL A 106 11.60 -9.15 1.62
N ILE A 107 11.51 -7.85 1.88
CA ILE A 107 11.89 -7.22 3.16
C ILE A 107 10.90 -7.57 4.30
N VAL A 108 9.60 -7.62 4.00
CA VAL A 108 8.53 -7.84 4.97
C VAL A 108 8.68 -9.10 5.83
N PRO A 109 8.95 -10.31 5.29
CA PRO A 109 9.13 -11.50 6.11
C PRO A 109 10.35 -11.41 7.02
N PHE A 110 11.45 -10.79 6.58
CA PHE A 110 12.63 -10.57 7.44
C PHE A 110 12.31 -9.60 8.57
N MET A 111 11.66 -8.47 8.27
CA MET A 111 11.19 -7.52 9.28
C MET A 111 10.21 -8.18 10.26
N ALA A 112 9.27 -8.98 9.78
CA ALA A 112 8.32 -9.70 10.61
C ALA A 112 9.00 -10.71 11.53
N SER A 113 10.02 -11.42 11.05
CA SER A 113 10.84 -12.33 11.86
C SER A 113 11.58 -11.58 12.97
N LEU A 114 12.13 -10.41 12.66
CA LEU A 114 12.85 -9.56 13.62
C LEU A 114 11.90 -8.99 14.69
N LEU A 115 10.76 -8.43 14.28
CA LEU A 115 9.77 -7.80 15.16
C LEU A 115 9.04 -8.80 16.06
N LYS A 116 8.67 -9.98 15.52
CA LYS A 116 7.95 -11.01 16.30
C LYS A 116 8.88 -11.96 17.04
N GLN A 117 10.20 -11.85 16.86
CA GLN A 117 11.21 -12.80 17.36
C GLN A 117 10.84 -14.27 17.09
N LYS A 118 10.13 -14.54 15.99
CA LYS A 118 9.66 -15.86 15.59
C LYS A 118 9.96 -16.07 14.12
N PHE A 119 10.62 -17.19 13.82
CA PHE A 119 10.99 -17.57 12.46
C PHE A 119 9.73 -17.75 11.61
N VAL A 120 9.65 -17.04 10.49
CA VAL A 120 8.46 -16.98 9.61
C VAL A 120 8.32 -18.26 8.74
N GLY A 121 9.21 -19.24 8.93
CA GLY A 121 9.24 -20.50 8.17
C GLY A 121 10.01 -20.36 6.86
N TRP A 122 10.41 -21.48 6.27
CA TRP A 122 11.23 -21.47 5.05
C TRP A 122 10.43 -21.10 3.80
N VAL A 123 9.13 -21.43 3.74
CA VAL A 123 8.29 -21.19 2.55
C VAL A 123 8.16 -19.69 2.19
N PRO A 124 7.90 -18.77 3.14
CA PRO A 124 7.88 -17.34 2.84
C PRO A 124 9.26 -16.77 2.48
N ILE A 125 10.33 -17.34 3.05
CA ILE A 125 11.71 -16.91 2.77
C ILE A 125 12.13 -17.37 1.36
N THR A 126 11.85 -18.60 0.97
CA THR A 126 12.13 -19.08 -0.39
C THR A 126 11.26 -18.36 -1.42
N GLY A 127 10.01 -18.05 -1.09
CA GLY A 127 9.15 -17.20 -1.90
C GLY A 127 9.71 -15.79 -2.07
N ALA A 128 10.22 -15.19 -1.00
CA ALA A 128 10.89 -13.89 -1.02
C ALA A 128 12.20 -13.88 -1.83
N ILE A 129 12.95 -14.98 -1.87
CA ILE A 129 14.19 -15.08 -2.67
C ILE A 129 13.89 -15.30 -4.15
N LEU A 130 12.79 -15.99 -4.48
CA LEU A 130 12.41 -16.31 -5.87
C LEU A 130 11.61 -15.19 -6.56
N ALA A 131 10.99 -14.29 -5.79
CA ALA A 131 10.19 -13.16 -6.29
C ALA A 131 11.06 -11.98 -6.74
#